data_AF-A0AAN4R7D2-F1
#
_entry.id   AF-A0AAN4R7D2-F1
#
_cell.length_a   1.000
_cell.length_b   1.000
_cell.length_c   1.000
_cell.angle_alpha   90.00
_cell.angle_beta   90.00
_cell.angle_gamma   90.00
#
_symmetry.space_group_name_H-M   'P 1'
#
loop_
_entity.id
_entity.type
_entity.pdbx_description
1 polymer ?
#
loop_
_entity_poly.entity_id
_entity_poly.type
_entity_poly.pdbx_seq_one_letter_code
_entity_poly.pdbx_strand_id
1 'polypeptide(L)'
;MLRYLPALALATLLSGCAGLGRLPGTTDAQCVRQQMAHGSSTNGTLPFDMAASACIQVAGPDGGSMGGLGARYQPLDLRSDPELQRMVETPTLNTAGYPYIPRNSSAPPVGRRWQLVQ
;
A
#
# COMPACT_ATOMS: atom_id res chain seq x y z
N MET A 1 -42.41 7.70 -29.53
CA MET A 1 -41.93 6.31 -29.39
C MET A 1 -40.54 6.33 -28.80
N LEU A 2 -40.37 5.53 -27.75
CA LEU A 2 -39.17 5.30 -26.95
C LEU A 2 -37.98 4.82 -27.80
N ARG A 3 -36.75 5.25 -27.46
CA ARG A 3 -35.59 4.34 -27.34
C ARG A 3 -34.44 5.00 -26.57
N TYR A 4 -34.30 4.54 -25.34
CA TYR A 4 -33.17 4.72 -24.44
C TYR A 4 -32.04 3.72 -24.76
N LEU A 5 -30.81 4.17 -24.46
CA LEU A 5 -29.61 3.40 -24.02
C LEU A 5 -28.83 2.58 -25.08
N PRO A 6 -27.50 2.34 -24.88
CA PRO A 6 -26.74 2.55 -23.65
C PRO A 6 -25.47 3.42 -23.76
N ALA A 7 -25.23 4.17 -22.68
CA ALA A 7 -23.92 4.60 -22.24
C ALA A 7 -23.16 3.38 -21.71
N LEU A 8 -22.05 2.99 -22.35
CA LEU A 8 -21.08 2.02 -21.81
C LEU A 8 -19.84 1.98 -22.72
N ALA A 9 -19.04 3.05 -22.65
CA ALA A 9 -17.68 3.06 -23.17
C ALA A 9 -16.83 4.05 -22.38
N LEU A 10 -16.95 4.04 -21.05
CA LEU A 10 -16.00 4.67 -20.15
C LEU A 10 -15.44 3.56 -19.26
N ALA A 11 -14.12 3.52 -19.11
CA ALA A 11 -13.35 2.68 -18.18
C ALA A 11 -12.69 1.40 -18.71
N THR A 12 -12.20 1.40 -19.95
CA THR A 12 -11.05 0.53 -20.29
C THR A 12 -9.88 1.42 -20.68
N LEU A 13 -8.71 1.19 -20.10
CA LEU A 13 -7.38 1.82 -20.34
C LEU A 13 -6.80 2.74 -19.23
N LEU A 14 -6.92 2.34 -17.95
CA LEU A 14 -5.88 2.61 -16.95
C LEU A 14 -5.18 1.33 -16.48
N SER A 15 -5.03 0.36 -17.38
CA SER A 15 -4.21 -0.83 -17.14
C SER A 15 -2.82 -0.55 -17.72
N GLY A 16 -1.97 0.13 -16.94
CA GLY A 16 -0.70 0.60 -17.47
C GLY A 16 0.27 1.21 -16.48
N CYS A 17 0.21 0.84 -15.19
CA CYS A 17 1.29 1.09 -14.23
C CYS A 17 1.44 -0.12 -13.30
N ALA A 18 1.62 -1.31 -13.87
CA ALA A 18 2.15 -2.47 -13.16
C ALA A 18 3.68 -2.33 -13.07
N GLY A 19 4.13 -1.25 -12.42
CA GLY A 19 5.54 -0.94 -12.22
C GLY A 19 5.83 -0.94 -10.73
N LEU A 20 6.59 -1.95 -10.29
CA LEU A 20 7.36 -2.04 -9.04
C LEU A 20 7.05 -0.96 -7.99
N GLY A 21 6.21 -1.33 -7.02
CA GLY A 21 6.06 -0.55 -5.81
C GLY A 21 5.19 0.71 -5.94
N ARG A 22 5.07 1.35 -4.79
CA ARG A 22 4.10 2.37 -4.45
C ARG A 22 4.20 3.59 -5.38
N LEU A 23 3.12 3.92 -6.11
CA LEU A 23 3.08 5.12 -6.96
C LEU A 23 3.18 6.39 -6.09
N PRO A 24 3.89 7.45 -6.53
CA PRO A 24 3.93 8.72 -5.80
C PRO A 24 2.53 9.23 -5.47
N GLY A 25 2.32 9.68 -4.23
CA GLY A 25 1.02 10.16 -3.75
C GLY A 25 0.03 9.07 -3.31
N THR A 26 0.42 7.79 -3.29
CA THR A 26 -0.45 6.70 -2.80
C THR A 26 -0.25 6.35 -1.32
N THR A 27 -1.36 6.12 -0.64
CA THR A 27 -1.40 5.66 0.77
C THR A 27 -0.94 4.20 0.92
N ASP A 28 -0.60 3.78 2.13
CA ASP A 28 -0.14 2.41 2.42
C ASP A 28 -1.24 1.42 2.06
N ALA A 29 -2.48 1.74 2.44
CA ALA A 29 -3.65 0.95 2.12
C ALA A 29 -3.86 0.78 0.59
N GLN A 30 -3.70 1.85 -0.19
CA GLN A 30 -3.82 1.79 -1.65
C GLN A 30 -2.76 0.88 -2.26
N CYS A 31 -1.51 0.97 -1.79
CA CYS A 31 -0.44 0.07 -2.22
C CYS A 31 -0.78 -1.39 -1.90
N VAL A 32 -1.17 -1.69 -0.66
CA VAL A 32 -1.47 -3.06 -0.24
C VAL A 32 -2.65 -3.62 -1.04
N ARG A 33 -3.70 -2.84 -1.28
CA ARG A 33 -4.81 -3.24 -2.15
C ARG A 33 -4.36 -3.55 -3.57
N GLN A 34 -3.52 -2.69 -4.15
CA GLN A 34 -2.99 -2.91 -5.50
C GLN A 34 -2.18 -4.21 -5.57
N GLN A 35 -1.32 -4.46 -4.58
CA GLN A 35 -0.51 -5.67 -4.52
C GLN A 35 -1.36 -6.93 -4.29
N MET A 36 -2.41 -6.84 -3.48
CA MET A 36 -3.34 -7.96 -3.29
C MET A 36 -4.20 -8.24 -4.53
N ALA A 37 -4.60 -7.20 -5.26
CA ALA A 37 -5.47 -7.33 -6.43
C ALA A 37 -4.72 -7.69 -7.72
N HIS A 38 -3.46 -7.24 -7.85
CA HIS A 38 -2.72 -7.32 -9.10
C HIS A 38 -1.29 -7.85 -8.95
N GLY A 39 -0.69 -7.73 -7.78
CA GLY A 39 0.71 -8.07 -7.56
C GLY A 39 1.68 -7.19 -8.36
N SER A 40 2.88 -7.69 -8.61
CA SER A 40 3.86 -7.06 -9.50
C SER A 40 3.77 -7.63 -10.92
N SER A 41 4.49 -7.06 -11.88
CA SER A 41 4.61 -7.65 -13.22
C SER A 41 5.19 -9.07 -13.23
N THR A 42 5.89 -9.46 -12.15
CA THR A 42 6.53 -10.77 -11.99
C THR A 42 5.79 -11.73 -11.06
N ASN A 43 4.97 -11.21 -10.15
CA ASN A 43 4.20 -11.98 -9.19
C ASN A 43 2.73 -11.64 -9.34
N GLY A 44 1.87 -12.64 -9.56
CA GLY A 44 0.42 -12.43 -9.52
C GLY A 44 -0.07 -11.90 -8.16
N THR A 45 -1.39 -11.88 -7.97
CA THR A 45 -2.04 -11.45 -6.70
C THR A 45 -1.29 -11.94 -5.47
N LEU A 46 -0.91 -11.02 -4.59
CA LEU A 46 -0.16 -11.34 -3.38
C LEU A 46 -1.09 -11.54 -2.17
N PRO A 47 -0.79 -12.50 -1.27
CA PRO A 47 -1.39 -12.51 0.05
C PRO A 47 -0.97 -11.25 0.84
N PHE A 48 -1.70 -10.96 1.91
CA PHE A 48 -1.55 -9.72 2.66
C PHE A 48 -0.13 -9.49 3.19
N ASP A 49 0.55 -10.52 3.71
CA ASP A 49 1.91 -10.39 4.25
C ASP A 49 2.93 -9.99 3.17
N MET A 50 2.87 -10.62 2.00
CA MET A 50 3.70 -10.29 0.85
C MET A 50 3.35 -8.91 0.29
N ALA A 51 2.06 -8.55 0.25
CA ALA A 51 1.62 -7.22 -0.15
C ALA A 51 2.11 -6.14 0.82
N ALA A 52 2.00 -6.38 2.14
CA ALA A 52 2.50 -5.50 3.18
C ALA A 52 4.02 -5.33 3.08
N SER A 53 4.76 -6.43 2.87
CA SER A 53 6.21 -6.43 2.65
C SER A 53 6.60 -5.56 1.45
N ALA A 54 5.83 -5.60 0.36
CA ALA A 54 6.12 -4.81 -0.83
C ALA A 54 5.82 -3.31 -0.64
N CYS A 55 4.99 -2.96 0.35
CA CYS A 55 4.49 -1.60 0.56
C CYS A 55 5.10 -0.90 1.79
N ILE A 56 5.81 -1.64 2.64
CA ILE A 56 6.46 -1.11 3.84
C ILE A 56 7.68 -0.28 3.48
N GLN A 57 7.87 0.83 4.18
CA GLN A 57 9.02 1.70 3.97
C GLN A 57 10.14 1.30 4.94
N VAL A 58 11.38 1.43 4.50
CA VAL A 58 12.55 1.33 5.36
C VAL A 58 13.19 2.71 5.42
N ALA A 59 13.44 3.22 6.61
CA ALA A 59 14.15 4.47 6.81
C ALA A 59 15.43 4.23 7.61
N GLY A 60 16.52 4.93 7.24
CA GLY A 60 17.74 5.01 8.04
C GLY A 60 17.52 5.73 9.38
N PRO A 61 18.51 5.69 10.29
CA PRO A 61 18.42 6.30 11.63
C PRO A 61 18.06 7.79 11.61
N ASP A 62 18.48 8.53 10.57
CA ASP A 62 18.20 9.96 10.41
C ASP A 62 17.00 10.25 9.48
N GLY A 63 16.19 9.24 9.16
CA GLY A 63 15.09 9.36 8.20
C GLY A 63 15.52 9.40 6.73
N GLY A 64 16.82 9.29 6.45
CA GLY A 64 17.43 9.21 5.11
C GLY A 64 17.54 7.80 4.54
N SER A 65 18.18 7.70 3.36
CA SER A 65 18.19 6.54 2.45
C SER A 65 18.57 5.18 3.07
N MET A 66 18.01 4.13 2.47
CA MET A 66 18.12 2.71 2.83
C MET A 66 19.53 2.17 2.57
N GLY A 67 20.39 2.15 3.58
CA GLY A 67 21.71 1.50 3.45
C GLY A 67 22.61 1.57 4.68
N GLY A 68 22.33 2.46 5.63
CA GLY A 68 23.08 2.57 6.88
C GLY A 68 22.75 1.47 7.90
N LEU A 69 23.73 1.11 8.71
CA LEU A 69 23.52 0.33 9.95
C LEU A 69 22.40 0.99 10.78
N GLY A 70 21.33 0.24 11.06
CA GLY A 70 20.21 0.73 11.87
C GLY A 70 18.95 1.14 11.10
N ALA A 71 18.84 0.80 9.81
CA ALA A 71 17.60 0.98 9.05
C ALA A 71 16.43 0.21 9.68
N ARG A 72 15.25 0.83 9.79
CA ARG A 72 14.05 0.24 10.40
C ARG A 72 12.84 0.36 9.50
N TYR A 73 11.97 -0.65 9.58
CA TYR A 73 10.64 -0.57 8.99
C TYR A 73 9.84 0.57 9.61
N GLN A 74 9.29 1.43 8.76
CA GLN A 74 8.29 2.41 9.18
C GLN A 74 6.94 1.71 9.34
N PRO A 75 6.14 2.06 10.36
CA PRO A 75 4.82 1.48 10.54
C PRO A 75 3.91 1.76 9.35
N LEU A 76 3.21 0.73 8.87
CA LEU A 76 2.17 0.88 7.85
C LEU A 76 0.97 1.64 8.42
N ASP A 77 0.47 2.63 7.67
CA ASP A 77 -0.76 3.35 8.01
C ASP A 77 -1.94 2.84 7.17
N LEU A 78 -2.62 1.82 7.69
CA LEU A 78 -3.77 1.18 7.04
C LEU A 78 -5.11 1.70 7.56
N ARG A 79 -5.12 2.77 8.37
CA ARG A 79 -6.32 3.27 9.04
C ARG A 79 -7.42 3.75 8.08
N SER A 80 -7.06 4.09 6.85
CA SER A 80 -8.01 4.43 5.78
C SER A 80 -8.77 3.23 5.21
N ASP A 81 -8.36 2.01 5.55
CA ASP A 81 -8.99 0.77 5.08
C ASP A 81 -9.26 -0.18 6.27
N PRO A 82 -10.50 -0.22 6.79
CA PRO A 82 -10.83 -0.98 7.99
C PRO A 82 -10.55 -2.49 7.89
N GLU A 83 -10.63 -3.05 6.69
CA GLU A 83 -10.37 -4.46 6.44
C GLU A 83 -8.87 -4.75 6.51
N LEU A 84 -8.04 -3.97 5.80
CA LEU A 84 -6.58 -4.10 5.88
C LEU A 84 -6.07 -3.83 7.29
N GLN A 85 -6.66 -2.85 7.99
CA GLN A 85 -6.36 -2.59 9.39
C GLN A 85 -6.66 -3.82 10.26
N ARG A 86 -7.76 -4.53 10.02
CA ARG A 86 -8.07 -5.77 10.75
C ARG A 86 -7.07 -6.89 10.41
N MET A 87 -6.64 -6.98 9.15
CA MET A 87 -5.66 -7.97 8.72
C MET A 87 -4.31 -7.76 9.40
N VAL A 88 -3.82 -6.52 9.47
CA VAL A 88 -2.54 -6.22 10.13
C VAL A 88 -2.58 -6.42 11.64
N GLU A 89 -3.75 -6.20 12.25
CA GLU A 89 -4.03 -6.45 13.68
C GLU A 89 -4.16 -7.94 14.00
N THR A 90 -4.29 -8.81 12.99
CA THR A 90 -4.45 -10.27 13.17
C THR A 90 -3.11 -10.98 13.00
N PRO A 91 -2.52 -11.59 14.05
CA PRO A 91 -1.18 -12.19 13.98
C PRO A 91 -1.03 -13.31 12.95
N THR A 92 -2.10 -14.07 12.68
CA THR A 92 -2.09 -15.14 11.67
C THR A 92 -2.07 -14.63 10.23
N LEU A 93 -2.37 -13.35 10.01
CA LEU A 93 -2.30 -12.69 8.69
C LEU A 93 -1.06 -11.80 8.57
N ASN A 94 -0.64 -11.14 9.65
CA ASN A 94 0.62 -10.41 9.76
C ASN A 94 1.75 -11.32 10.30
N THR A 95 1.99 -12.43 9.60
CA THR A 95 2.95 -13.48 9.98
C THR A 95 4.38 -12.96 10.14
N ALA A 96 4.76 -11.97 9.34
CA ALA A 96 6.07 -11.32 9.39
C ALA A 96 6.19 -10.26 10.50
N GLY A 97 5.10 -9.95 11.22
CA GLY A 97 5.11 -9.00 12.33
C GLY A 97 5.43 -7.56 11.90
N TYR A 98 4.99 -7.16 10.70
CA TYR A 98 5.24 -5.81 10.21
C TYR A 98 4.62 -4.76 11.15
N PRO A 99 5.37 -3.71 11.51
CA PRO A 99 4.86 -2.64 12.35
C PRO A 99 3.72 -1.91 11.64
N TYR A 100 2.73 -1.49 12.41
CA TYR A 100 1.56 -0.79 11.91
C TYR A 100 1.11 0.29 12.89
N ILE A 101 0.36 1.26 12.39
CA ILE A 101 -0.27 2.28 13.23
C ILE A 101 -1.58 1.72 13.78
N PRO A 102 -1.77 1.67 15.11
CA PRO A 102 -3.03 1.24 15.71
C PRO A 102 -4.20 2.14 15.26
N ARG A 103 -5.38 1.54 15.12
CA ARG A 103 -6.60 2.24 14.66
C ARG A 103 -6.95 3.49 15.47
N ASN A 104 -6.65 3.48 16.76
CA ASN A 104 -6.91 4.57 17.70
C ASN A 104 -5.73 5.53 17.90
N SER A 105 -4.65 5.39 17.12
CA SER A 105 -3.50 6.28 17.22
C SER A 105 -3.85 7.71 16.80
N SER A 106 -3.36 8.68 17.58
CA SER A 106 -3.41 10.11 17.27
C SER A 106 -2.29 10.55 16.32
N ALA A 107 -1.41 9.63 15.90
CA ALA A 107 -0.33 9.95 14.98
C ALA A 107 -0.88 10.50 13.64
N PRO A 108 -0.23 11.52 13.06
CA PRO A 108 -0.64 12.06 11.76
C PRO A 108 -0.55 10.99 10.67
N PRO A 109 -1.41 11.03 9.63
CA PRO A 109 -1.36 10.07 8.54
C PRO A 109 0.00 10.03 7.85
N VAL A 110 0.60 8.85 7.76
CA VAL A 110 1.94 8.66 7.16
C VAL A 110 1.89 8.69 5.63
N GLY A 111 0.71 8.43 5.05
CA GLY A 111 0.47 8.25 3.61
C GLY A 111 0.80 9.42 2.67
N ARG A 112 1.28 10.57 3.16
CA ARG A 112 1.81 11.68 2.32
C ARG A 112 3.34 11.72 2.22
N ARG A 113 4.07 10.77 2.81
CA ARG A 113 5.54 10.80 2.92
C ARG A 113 6.34 10.49 1.64
N TRP A 114 5.70 10.04 0.56
CA TRP A 114 6.38 9.94 -0.75
C TRP A 114 6.52 11.33 -1.37
N GLN A 115 7.44 12.13 -0.86
CA GLN A 115 8.05 13.19 -1.64
C GLN A 115 9.13 12.52 -2.47
N LEU A 116 9.09 12.69 -3.79
CA LEU A 116 10.26 12.44 -4.63
C LEU A 116 11.39 13.25 -4.00
N VAL A 117 12.37 12.57 -3.40
CA VAL A 117 13.62 13.21 -3.03
C VAL A 117 14.20 13.66 -4.37
N GLN A 118 14.15 14.96 -4.64
CA GLN A 118 14.80 15.57 -5.80
C GLN A 118 16.31 15.44 -5.65
#